data_AF-A0A0F9FEX4-F1
#
_entry.id   AF-A0A0F9FEX4-F1
#
_cell.length_a   1.000
_cell.length_b   1.000
_cell.length_c   1.000
_cell.angle_alpha   90.00
_cell.angle_beta   90.00
_cell.angle_gamma   90.00
#
_symmetry.space_group_name_H-M   'P 1'
#
loop_
_entity.id
_entity.type
_entity.pdbx_description
1 polymer ?
#
loop_
_entity_poly.entity_id
_entity_poly.type
_entity_poly.pdbx_seq_one_letter_code
_entity_poly.pdbx_strand_id
1 'polypeptide(L)'
;MMIMTNKRGWPSEYTRGYQTASILGCKVNSSVDNTDEPIIAVKCLFDLKGQPWLRDMKNLYMDLIDDQNIVAIAKAFPTVRLIVLTDLMRDYLCDKVPNDIFVIPEHTCNFKQEIRDRKEVTTVGYVGSSQCFDLDLDQIHAVLREIGLDFKWLICETDNVTREDVVDFYKTIDIQVAFRLPDKDMRPPVFRNPLKVFNAGSFKIPTVAFPEMSYTLCAGTNFLEAIDAPSLIDKCYQLKHDESLYNFYAERSYKWAQQFDVEKIARLYAKLSPNETFDIDANMLKIRGAA
;
A
#
# COMPACT_ATOMS: atom_id res chain seq x y z
N MET A 1 23.19 -6.27 -0.17
CA MET A 1 22.00 -5.82 0.60
C MET A 1 21.20 -7.05 0.97
N MET A 2 20.67 -7.08 2.19
CA MET A 2 19.80 -8.15 2.69
C MET A 2 18.40 -7.61 2.99
N ILE A 3 17.36 -8.35 2.62
CA ILE A 3 15.98 -8.06 3.05
C ILE A 3 15.54 -9.11 4.06
N MET A 4 14.93 -8.64 5.14
CA MET A 4 14.41 -9.47 6.21
C MET A 4 12.90 -9.32 6.32
N THR A 5 12.23 -10.47 6.40
CA THR A 5 10.79 -10.56 6.62
C THR A 5 10.52 -11.53 7.77
N ASN A 6 9.40 -11.34 8.46
CA ASN A 6 8.85 -12.36 9.33
C ASN A 6 8.26 -13.52 8.50
N LYS A 7 7.96 -14.65 9.15
CA LYS A 7 7.39 -15.86 8.51
C LYS A 7 5.85 -15.88 8.49
N ARG A 8 5.19 -14.81 8.95
CA ARG A 8 3.72 -14.76 9.12
C ARG A 8 2.99 -14.56 7.79
N GLY A 9 3.68 -14.08 6.74
CA GLY A 9 3.17 -14.13 5.36
C GLY A 9 2.08 -13.10 5.05
N TRP A 10 2.15 -11.90 5.65
CA TRP A 10 1.18 -10.86 5.33
C TRP A 10 1.33 -10.39 3.86
N PRO A 11 0.24 -10.05 3.15
CA PRO A 11 0.34 -9.61 1.77
C PRO A 11 1.28 -8.41 1.55
N SER A 12 1.29 -7.42 2.44
CA SER A 12 2.20 -6.26 2.35
C SER A 12 3.66 -6.59 2.67
N GLU A 13 3.92 -7.64 3.44
CA GLU A 13 5.26 -8.16 3.67
C GLU A 13 5.77 -8.95 2.46
N TYR A 14 4.93 -9.77 1.83
CA TYR A 14 5.26 -10.40 0.57
C TYR A 14 5.61 -9.36 -0.49
N THR A 15 4.77 -8.32 -0.58
CA THR A 15 4.90 -7.18 -1.47
C THR A 15 6.24 -6.45 -1.20
N ARG A 16 6.42 -5.87 -0.02
CA ARG A 16 7.63 -5.08 0.28
C ARG A 16 8.92 -5.89 0.44
N GLY A 17 8.83 -7.10 0.97
CA GLY A 17 9.97 -7.93 1.27
C GLY A 17 10.40 -8.77 0.08
N TYR A 18 9.58 -9.76 -0.28
CA TYR A 18 9.92 -10.76 -1.29
C TYR A 18 9.96 -10.21 -2.70
N GLN A 19 8.97 -9.39 -3.10
CA GLN A 19 8.93 -8.86 -4.47
C GLN A 19 10.05 -7.85 -4.71
N THR A 20 10.29 -6.93 -3.76
CA THR A 20 11.45 -6.03 -3.81
C THR A 20 12.76 -6.80 -3.86
N ALA A 21 12.94 -7.82 -3.02
CA ALA A 21 14.15 -8.64 -3.02
C ALA A 21 14.38 -9.33 -4.36
N SER A 22 13.32 -9.89 -4.96
CA SER A 22 13.37 -10.54 -6.27
C SER A 22 13.83 -9.58 -7.38
N ILE A 23 13.30 -8.36 -7.40
CA ILE A 23 13.69 -7.32 -8.38
C ILE A 23 15.14 -6.89 -8.19
N LEU A 24 15.56 -6.72 -6.93
CA LEU A 24 16.92 -6.36 -6.60
C LEU A 24 17.90 -7.55 -6.74
N GLY A 25 17.41 -8.78 -6.90
CA GLY A 25 18.27 -9.98 -6.84
C GLY A 25 18.90 -10.23 -5.47
N CYS A 26 18.31 -9.68 -4.40
CA CYS A 26 18.77 -9.81 -3.03
C CYS A 26 18.22 -11.08 -2.38
N LYS A 27 18.90 -11.55 -1.33
CA LYS A 27 18.40 -12.65 -0.50
C LYS A 27 17.33 -12.15 0.48
N VAL A 28 16.30 -12.97 0.67
CA VAL A 28 15.34 -12.83 1.77
C VAL A 28 15.73 -13.76 2.90
N ASN A 29 16.04 -13.20 4.07
CA ASN A 29 16.45 -13.97 5.24
C ASN A 29 15.43 -13.81 6.38
N SER A 30 15.26 -14.85 7.19
CA SER A 30 14.45 -14.79 8.42
C SER A 30 15.28 -14.46 9.67
N SER A 31 16.59 -14.28 9.53
CA SER A 31 17.51 -13.95 10.61
C SER A 31 18.51 -12.89 10.15
N VAL A 32 18.98 -12.09 11.11
CA VAL A 32 20.02 -11.10 10.87
C VAL A 32 21.37 -11.81 10.94
N ASP A 33 22.14 -11.77 9.85
CA ASP A 33 23.56 -12.14 9.90
C ASP A 33 24.38 -10.90 10.24
N ASN A 34 25.50 -11.06 10.95
CA ASN A 34 26.42 -9.95 11.18
C ASN A 34 27.12 -9.63 9.85
N THR A 35 26.73 -8.53 9.22
CA THR A 35 27.25 -8.08 7.92
C THR A 35 27.42 -6.56 7.95
N ASP A 36 28.37 -6.05 7.16
CA ASP A 36 28.54 -4.63 6.90
C ASP A 36 27.59 -4.12 5.79
N GLU A 37 26.90 -5.03 5.09
CA GLU A 37 25.93 -4.67 4.06
C GLU A 37 24.64 -4.07 4.65
N PRO A 38 23.91 -3.22 3.91
CA PRO A 38 22.60 -2.73 4.35
C PRO A 38 21.62 -3.88 4.58
N ILE A 39 20.91 -3.84 5.70
CA ILE A 39 19.83 -4.77 6.06
C ILE A 39 18.51 -4.01 6.10
N ILE A 40 17.51 -4.48 5.36
CA ILE A 40 16.16 -3.91 5.35
C ILE A 40 15.21 -4.85 6.07
N ALA A 41 14.74 -4.43 7.23
CA ALA A 41 13.82 -5.16 8.11
C ALA A 41 12.37 -4.76 7.83
N VAL A 42 11.63 -5.56 7.06
CA VAL A 42 10.22 -5.34 6.72
C VAL A 42 9.31 -6.07 7.72
N LYS A 43 8.50 -5.32 8.50
CA LYS A 43 7.52 -5.88 9.46
C LYS A 43 8.05 -6.96 10.42
N CYS A 44 9.35 -7.02 10.70
CA CYS A 44 9.96 -8.10 11.51
C CYS A 44 10.25 -7.72 12.97
N LEU A 45 9.64 -6.65 13.48
CA LEU A 45 9.94 -6.08 14.80
C LEU A 45 9.71 -7.03 15.99
N PHE A 46 8.76 -7.95 15.89
CA PHE A 46 8.47 -8.91 16.96
C PHE A 46 9.63 -9.89 17.19
N ASP A 47 10.42 -10.16 16.15
CA ASP A 47 11.58 -11.05 16.23
C ASP A 47 12.85 -10.30 16.69
N LEU A 48 12.81 -8.96 16.76
CA LEU A 48 13.95 -8.09 17.10
C LEU A 48 13.93 -7.58 18.55
N LYS A 49 12.79 -7.64 19.27
CA LYS A 49 12.64 -7.12 20.65
C LYS A 49 13.56 -7.78 21.69
N GLY A 50 14.17 -8.92 21.37
CA GLY A 50 15.10 -9.66 22.23
C GLY A 50 16.57 -9.53 21.85
N GLN A 51 16.94 -8.64 20.93
CA GLN A 51 18.29 -8.57 20.35
C GLN A 51 18.96 -7.22 20.63
N PRO A 52 19.61 -7.04 21.80
CA PRO A 52 20.19 -5.76 22.23
C PRO A 52 21.20 -5.18 21.25
N TRP A 53 21.91 -6.04 20.52
CA TRP A 53 22.95 -5.65 19.57
C TRP A 53 22.40 -4.92 18.33
N LEU A 54 21.11 -5.07 18.00
CA LEU A 54 20.48 -4.31 16.91
C LEU A 54 20.32 -2.83 17.22
N ARG A 55 20.37 -2.46 18.50
CA ARG A 55 20.19 -1.08 18.96
C ARG A 55 21.21 -0.11 18.38
N ASP A 56 22.40 -0.62 18.07
CA ASP A 56 23.57 0.15 17.64
C ASP A 56 23.94 -0.09 16.16
N MET A 57 23.11 -0.85 15.43
CA MET A 57 23.39 -1.28 14.06
C MET A 57 23.04 -0.18 13.04
N LYS A 58 24.05 0.56 12.57
CA LYS A 58 23.86 1.71 11.66
C LYS A 58 23.46 1.33 10.23
N ASN A 59 23.76 0.11 9.80
CA ASN A 59 23.39 -0.42 8.48
C ASN A 59 22.01 -1.11 8.48
N LEU A 60 21.29 -1.08 9.60
CA LEU A 60 19.92 -1.56 9.70
C LEU A 60 18.92 -0.46 9.32
N TYR A 61 18.01 -0.81 8.43
CA TYR A 61 16.85 -0.01 8.04
C TYR A 61 15.58 -0.75 8.48
N MET A 62 14.78 -0.14 9.35
CA MET A 62 13.47 -0.68 9.74
C MET A 62 12.39 -0.10 8.85
N ASP A 63 11.77 -0.96 8.05
CA ASP A 63 10.58 -0.65 7.28
C ASP A 63 9.32 -0.97 8.10
N LEU A 64 8.71 0.11 8.57
CA LEU A 64 7.66 0.10 9.59
C LEU A 64 6.26 0.22 8.98
N ILE A 65 6.06 -0.23 7.74
CA ILE A 65 4.74 -0.25 7.10
C ILE A 65 3.64 -0.77 8.05
N ASP A 66 2.52 -0.06 8.11
CA ASP A 66 1.34 -0.33 8.94
C ASP A 66 1.54 -0.41 10.46
N ASP A 67 2.75 -0.22 11.00
CA ASP A 67 2.98 -0.41 12.43
C ASP A 67 2.38 0.74 13.26
N GLN A 68 1.70 0.40 14.36
CA GLN A 68 1.02 1.38 15.23
C GLN A 68 1.97 1.94 16.31
N ASN A 69 3.09 1.26 16.56
CA ASN A 69 4.00 1.51 17.68
C ASN A 69 5.30 2.20 17.25
N ILE A 70 5.30 2.82 16.08
CA ILE A 70 6.52 3.32 15.40
C ILE A 70 7.35 4.25 16.27
N VAL A 71 6.71 5.15 17.01
CA VAL A 71 7.41 6.06 17.94
C VAL A 71 8.09 5.28 19.06
N ALA A 72 7.44 4.27 19.63
CA ALA A 72 8.01 3.45 20.70
C ALA A 72 9.19 2.61 20.18
N ILE A 73 9.06 2.05 18.97
CA ILE A 73 10.12 1.29 18.30
C ILE A 73 11.33 2.19 18.02
N ALA A 74 11.13 3.33 17.35
CA ALA A 74 12.19 4.25 17.01
C ALA A 74 12.99 4.72 18.24
N LYS A 75 12.29 5.01 19.36
CA LYS A 75 12.94 5.36 20.64
C LYS A 75 13.73 4.21 21.26
N ALA A 76 13.29 2.96 21.08
CA ALA A 76 14.01 1.78 21.55
C ALA A 76 15.28 1.50 20.72
N PHE A 77 15.29 1.89 19.44
CA PHE A 77 16.37 1.68 18.48
C PHE A 77 16.88 2.99 17.87
N PRO A 78 17.51 3.90 18.66
CA PRO A 78 17.76 5.28 18.24
C PRO A 78 18.82 5.44 17.13
N THR A 79 19.66 4.43 16.89
CA THR A 79 20.70 4.50 15.84
C THR A 79 20.27 3.84 14.53
N VAL A 80 19.14 3.13 14.54
CA VAL A 80 18.61 2.42 13.37
C VAL A 80 17.97 3.43 12.44
N ARG A 81 18.08 3.20 11.13
CA ARG A 81 17.44 4.05 10.12
C ARG A 81 16.00 3.62 9.93
N LEU A 82 15.08 4.55 9.74
CA LEU A 82 13.65 4.25 9.56
C LEU A 82 13.25 4.45 8.12
N ILE A 83 12.43 3.54 7.60
CA ILE A 83 11.73 3.69 6.33
C ILE A 83 10.25 3.90 6.62
N VAL A 84 9.69 5.00 6.11
CA VAL A 84 8.29 5.42 6.31
C VAL A 84 7.58 5.64 4.98
N LEU A 85 6.26 5.68 5.02
CA LEU A 85 5.40 5.60 3.83
C LEU A 85 5.21 6.94 3.11
N THR A 86 5.23 8.04 3.85
CA THR A 86 4.86 9.37 3.37
C THR A 86 5.73 10.45 3.98
N ASP A 87 5.87 11.59 3.28
CA ASP A 87 6.51 12.77 3.85
C ASP A 87 5.77 13.25 5.11
N LEU A 88 4.43 13.16 5.14
CA LEU A 88 3.62 13.47 6.32
C LEU A 88 4.07 12.70 7.57
N MET A 89 4.36 11.42 7.39
CA MET A 89 4.82 10.55 8.47
C MET A 89 6.26 10.88 8.87
N ARG A 90 7.15 11.16 7.90
CA ARG A 90 8.52 11.62 8.19
C ARG A 90 8.48 12.90 9.03
N ASP A 91 7.75 13.90 8.57
CA ASP A 91 7.69 15.22 9.19
C ASP A 91 7.13 15.12 10.63
N TYR A 92 6.12 14.26 10.85
CA TYR A 92 5.63 13.95 12.20
C TYR A 92 6.68 13.31 13.12
N LEU A 93 7.55 12.45 12.57
CA LEU A 93 8.52 11.68 13.34
C LEU A 93 9.83 12.41 13.58
N CYS A 94 10.27 13.28 12.67
CA CYS A 94 11.53 14.05 12.80
C CYS A 94 11.63 14.81 14.14
N ASP A 95 10.51 15.31 14.67
CA ASP A 95 10.48 16.03 15.95
C ASP A 95 10.38 15.12 17.19
N LYS A 96 10.26 13.79 17.00
CA LYS A 96 9.93 12.84 18.07
C LYS A 96 11.01 11.79 18.31
N VAL A 97 11.87 11.55 17.32
CA VAL A 97 12.86 10.47 17.33
C VAL A 97 14.17 10.95 16.69
N PRO A 98 15.34 10.47 17.15
CA PRO A 98 16.63 10.91 16.65
C PRO A 98 17.09 10.19 15.36
N ASN A 99 16.29 9.22 14.88
CA ASN A 99 16.65 8.35 13.78
C ASN A 99 16.75 9.10 12.45
N ASP A 100 17.62 8.63 11.55
CA ASP A 100 17.54 9.02 10.13
C ASP A 100 16.26 8.41 9.52
N ILE A 101 15.47 9.23 8.83
CA ILE A 101 14.17 8.81 8.28
C ILE A 101 14.14 8.94 6.76
N PHE A 102 13.86 7.83 6.09
CA PHE A 102 13.76 7.72 4.64
C PHE A 102 12.31 7.51 4.24
N VAL A 103 11.86 8.18 3.19
CA VAL A 103 10.51 8.00 2.64
C VAL A 103 10.59 7.04 1.47
N ILE A 104 10.02 5.85 1.63
CA ILE A 104 9.82 4.88 0.56
C ILE A 104 8.34 4.48 0.59
N PRO A 105 7.53 4.97 -0.37
CA PRO A 105 6.12 4.62 -0.46
C PRO A 105 5.89 3.13 -0.68
N GLU A 106 4.68 2.65 -0.38
CA GLU A 106 4.30 1.28 -0.72
C GLU A 106 4.05 1.21 -2.22
N HIS A 107 4.42 0.09 -2.85
CA HIS A 107 4.18 -0.10 -4.27
C HIS A 107 2.80 -0.70 -4.55
N THR A 108 2.33 -0.51 -5.77
CA THR A 108 1.03 -1.03 -6.22
C THR A 108 0.99 -2.57 -6.26
N CYS A 109 -0.21 -3.18 -6.25
CA CYS A 109 -0.38 -4.61 -6.56
C CYS A 109 -0.16 -4.94 -8.02
N ASN A 110 -0.34 -3.98 -8.93
CA ASN A 110 -0.42 -4.25 -10.36
C ASN A 110 0.96 -4.43 -10.99
N PHE A 111 1.65 -5.49 -10.58
CA PHE A 111 3.00 -5.83 -11.04
C PHE A 111 3.06 -6.01 -12.58
N LYS A 112 2.02 -6.65 -13.12
CA LYS A 112 1.90 -6.97 -14.54
C LYS A 112 1.46 -5.78 -15.38
N GLN A 113 1.19 -4.63 -14.74
CA GLN A 113 0.66 -3.42 -15.39
C GLN A 113 -0.59 -3.73 -16.23
N GLU A 114 -1.43 -4.63 -15.74
CA GLU A 114 -2.66 -5.03 -16.39
C GLU A 114 -3.64 -3.86 -16.36
N ILE A 115 -4.06 -3.43 -17.55
CA ILE A 115 -5.14 -2.47 -17.73
C ILE A 115 -6.35 -3.27 -18.16
N ARG A 116 -7.47 -3.07 -17.47
CA ARG A 116 -8.72 -3.72 -17.84
C ARG A 116 -9.26 -3.15 -19.15
N ASP A 117 -9.83 -4.03 -19.96
CA ASP A 117 -10.71 -3.63 -21.05
C ASP A 117 -12.15 -3.54 -20.53
N ARG A 118 -12.71 -2.32 -20.47
CA ARG A 118 -14.05 -2.03 -19.91
C ARG A 118 -15.03 -1.77 -21.05
N LYS A 119 -16.21 -2.40 -20.95
CA LYS A 119 -17.36 -2.09 -21.82
C LYS A 119 -18.40 -1.20 -21.15
N GLU A 120 -18.67 -1.42 -19.87
CA GLU A 120 -19.68 -0.69 -19.09
C GLU A 120 -19.27 -0.62 -17.61
N VAL A 121 -19.80 0.37 -16.87
CA VAL A 121 -19.63 0.51 -15.42
C VAL A 121 -20.78 -0.18 -14.70
N THR A 122 -20.51 -1.32 -14.09
CA THR A 122 -21.53 -2.20 -13.52
C THR A 122 -21.23 -2.67 -12.11
N THR A 123 -19.96 -2.63 -11.67
CA THR A 123 -19.56 -3.20 -10.38
C THR A 123 -18.77 -2.20 -9.55
N VAL A 124 -19.21 -1.96 -8.32
CA VAL A 124 -18.46 -1.27 -7.27
C VAL A 124 -17.78 -2.32 -6.40
N GLY A 125 -16.60 -2.02 -5.83
CA GLY A 125 -16.06 -2.92 -4.82
C GLY A 125 -15.17 -2.33 -3.75
N TYR A 126 -15.08 -3.11 -2.68
CA TYR A 126 -14.28 -2.86 -1.49
C TYR A 126 -13.25 -3.99 -1.28
N VAL A 127 -11.99 -3.64 -0.99
CA VAL A 127 -10.97 -4.61 -0.60
C VAL A 127 -10.22 -4.10 0.63
N GLY A 128 -10.07 -4.95 1.64
CA GLY A 128 -9.38 -4.61 2.88
C GLY A 128 -9.86 -5.41 4.09
N SER A 129 -9.54 -4.96 5.29
CA SER A 129 -10.11 -5.54 6.52
C SER A 129 -11.57 -5.16 6.71
N SER A 130 -12.34 -5.98 7.41
CA SER A 130 -13.72 -5.66 7.79
C SER A 130 -13.80 -4.38 8.62
N GLN A 131 -12.81 -4.13 9.46
CA GLN A 131 -12.70 -2.95 10.33
C GLN A 131 -12.34 -1.65 9.59
N CYS A 132 -12.00 -1.72 8.30
CA CYS A 132 -11.60 -0.54 7.50
C CYS A 132 -12.67 -0.09 6.49
N PHE A 133 -13.91 -0.56 6.67
CA PHE A 133 -15.11 -0.05 5.99
C PHE A 133 -16.19 0.24 7.03
N ASP A 134 -16.52 1.52 7.21
CA ASP A 134 -17.40 1.95 8.29
C ASP A 134 -18.89 1.95 7.96
N LEU A 135 -19.23 1.59 6.73
CA LEU A 135 -20.60 1.42 6.26
C LEU A 135 -20.98 -0.06 6.29
N ASP A 136 -22.27 -0.33 6.49
CA ASP A 136 -22.81 -1.69 6.43
C ASP A 136 -22.75 -2.22 4.98
N LEU A 137 -22.02 -3.32 4.76
CA LEU A 137 -21.78 -3.87 3.42
C LEU A 137 -23.07 -4.30 2.73
N ASP A 138 -24.00 -4.93 3.46
CA ASP A 138 -25.24 -5.45 2.90
C ASP A 138 -26.21 -4.30 2.56
N GLN A 139 -26.27 -3.27 3.41
CA GLN A 139 -27.04 -2.06 3.14
C GLN A 139 -26.51 -1.34 1.90
N ILE A 140 -25.19 -1.19 1.78
CA ILE A 140 -24.56 -0.57 0.61
C ILE A 140 -24.81 -1.41 -0.65
N HIS A 141 -24.76 -2.74 -0.56
CA HIS A 141 -25.10 -3.62 -1.68
C HIS A 141 -26.54 -3.40 -2.16
N ALA A 142 -27.50 -3.39 -1.23
CA ALA A 142 -28.90 -3.20 -1.56
C ALA A 142 -29.14 -1.87 -2.30
N VAL A 143 -28.60 -0.76 -1.77
CA VAL A 143 -28.78 0.58 -2.35
C VAL A 143 -28.07 0.71 -3.70
N LEU A 144 -26.87 0.17 -3.86
CA LEU A 144 -26.17 0.17 -5.16
C LEU A 144 -26.93 -0.62 -6.22
N ARG A 145 -27.58 -1.74 -5.84
CA ARG A 145 -28.38 -2.53 -6.78
C ARG A 145 -29.60 -1.79 -7.29
N GLU A 146 -30.23 -0.93 -6.48
CA GLU A 146 -31.36 -0.09 -6.90
C GLU A 146 -30.98 0.87 -8.03
N ILE A 147 -29.71 1.30 -8.09
CA ILE A 147 -29.18 2.14 -9.17
C ILE A 147 -28.44 1.35 -10.27
N GLY A 148 -28.63 0.03 -10.31
CA GLY A 148 -28.06 -0.84 -11.33
C GLY A 148 -26.56 -1.05 -11.23
N LEU A 149 -25.98 -0.98 -10.02
CA LEU A 149 -24.60 -1.37 -9.72
C LEU A 149 -24.60 -2.60 -8.82
N ASP A 150 -23.76 -3.58 -9.15
CA ASP A 150 -23.42 -4.66 -8.22
C ASP A 150 -22.38 -4.17 -7.21
N PHE A 151 -22.31 -4.81 -6.03
CA PHE A 151 -21.31 -4.52 -5.02
C PHE A 151 -20.60 -5.79 -4.61
N LYS A 152 -19.27 -5.79 -4.74
CA LYS A 152 -18.40 -6.90 -4.36
C LYS A 152 -17.45 -6.46 -3.26
N TRP A 153 -17.09 -7.37 -2.37
CA TRP A 153 -16.05 -7.11 -1.38
C TRP A 153 -15.12 -8.30 -1.18
N LEU A 154 -13.86 -8.00 -0.88
CA LEU A 154 -12.83 -8.96 -0.49
C LEU A 154 -12.28 -8.59 0.88
N ILE A 155 -12.57 -9.43 1.89
CA ILE A 155 -12.09 -9.25 3.26
C ILE A 155 -10.76 -9.98 3.47
N CYS A 156 -9.69 -9.20 3.61
CA CYS A 156 -8.30 -9.71 3.70
C CYS A 156 -7.91 -10.27 5.07
N GLU A 157 -8.82 -10.29 6.05
CA GLU A 157 -8.61 -10.86 7.40
C GLU A 157 -9.02 -12.33 7.48
N THR A 158 -9.61 -12.88 6.41
CA THR A 158 -9.98 -14.29 6.35
C THR A 158 -8.76 -15.13 5.95
N ASP A 159 -8.59 -16.30 6.57
CA ASP A 159 -7.45 -17.18 6.29
C ASP A 159 -7.38 -17.50 4.78
N ASN A 160 -6.18 -17.37 4.19
CA ASN A 160 -5.80 -17.69 2.80
C ASN A 160 -6.00 -16.63 1.71
N VAL A 161 -6.29 -15.36 2.00
CA VAL A 161 -6.26 -14.32 0.96
C VAL A 161 -4.82 -14.03 0.53
N THR A 162 -4.52 -14.32 -0.73
CA THR A 162 -3.22 -14.07 -1.38
C THR A 162 -3.17 -12.69 -2.03
N ARG A 163 -1.98 -12.33 -2.52
CA ARG A 163 -1.83 -11.07 -3.27
C ARG A 163 -2.50 -11.17 -4.64
N GLU A 164 -2.47 -12.34 -5.24
CA GLU A 164 -3.11 -12.69 -6.49
C GLU A 164 -4.63 -12.53 -6.37
N ASP A 165 -5.24 -12.93 -5.25
CA ASP A 165 -6.68 -12.71 -5.00
C ASP A 165 -7.04 -11.21 -5.01
N VAL A 166 -6.17 -10.36 -4.44
CA VAL A 166 -6.38 -8.90 -4.46
C VAL A 166 -6.27 -8.35 -5.88
N VAL A 167 -5.28 -8.81 -6.65
CA VAL A 167 -5.12 -8.42 -8.06
C VAL A 167 -6.33 -8.85 -8.88
N ASP A 168 -6.78 -10.08 -8.72
CA ASP A 168 -7.92 -10.62 -9.44
C ASP A 168 -9.23 -9.94 -9.03
N PHE A 169 -9.39 -9.57 -7.76
CA PHE A 169 -10.51 -8.75 -7.33
C PHE A 169 -10.58 -7.41 -8.08
N TYR A 170 -9.46 -6.68 -8.21
CA TYR A 170 -9.43 -5.43 -8.98
C TYR A 170 -9.86 -5.64 -10.44
N LYS A 171 -9.53 -6.78 -11.05
CA LYS A 171 -10.00 -7.16 -12.40
C LYS A 171 -11.51 -7.37 -12.51
N THR A 172 -12.25 -7.40 -11.40
CA THR A 172 -13.70 -7.62 -11.39
C THR A 172 -14.55 -6.39 -11.06
N ILE A 173 -13.94 -5.27 -10.66
CA ILE A 173 -14.67 -4.04 -10.25
C ILE A 173 -14.39 -2.86 -11.18
N ASP A 174 -15.36 -1.97 -11.35
CA ASP A 174 -15.24 -0.75 -12.15
C ASP A 174 -15.00 0.50 -11.31
N ILE A 175 -15.39 0.48 -10.03
CA ILE A 175 -15.25 1.57 -9.08
C ILE A 175 -14.73 0.99 -7.76
N GLN A 176 -13.66 1.56 -7.20
CA GLN A 176 -13.21 1.25 -5.85
C GLN A 176 -13.91 2.16 -4.84
N VAL A 177 -14.32 1.62 -3.70
CA VAL A 177 -14.75 2.43 -2.55
C VAL A 177 -13.81 2.27 -1.35
N ALA A 178 -13.57 3.37 -0.63
CA ALA A 178 -12.82 3.35 0.62
C ALA A 178 -13.44 4.32 1.63
N PHE A 179 -14.15 3.81 2.62
CA PHE A 179 -14.91 4.64 3.55
C PHE A 179 -14.54 4.31 4.99
N ARG A 180 -13.73 5.16 5.61
CA ARG A 180 -13.31 5.02 7.00
C ARG A 180 -13.34 6.36 7.71
N LEU A 181 -14.14 6.43 8.76
CA LEU A 181 -14.31 7.58 9.64
C LEU A 181 -13.08 7.76 10.54
N PRO A 182 -12.76 9.01 10.93
CA PRO A 182 -11.54 9.32 11.67
C PRO A 182 -11.46 8.61 13.04
N ASP A 183 -12.60 8.44 13.72
CA ASP A 183 -12.67 8.08 15.14
C ASP A 183 -12.55 6.57 15.43
N LYS A 184 -12.52 5.71 14.40
CA LYS A 184 -12.57 4.25 14.58
C LYS A 184 -11.23 3.53 14.56
N ASP A 185 -10.14 4.22 14.25
CA ASP A 185 -8.81 3.58 14.16
C ASP A 185 -7.87 4.12 15.25
N MET A 186 -7.22 3.20 15.96
CA MET A 186 -6.26 3.48 17.03
C MET A 186 -4.95 4.11 16.51
N ARG A 187 -4.68 4.02 15.20
CA ARG A 187 -3.50 4.64 14.59
C ARG A 187 -3.68 6.14 14.34
N PRO A 188 -2.68 6.98 14.69
CA PRO A 188 -2.62 8.37 14.26
C PRO A 188 -2.86 8.50 12.75
N PRO A 189 -3.72 9.43 12.29
CA PRO A 189 -4.02 9.59 10.87
C PRO A 189 -2.80 9.82 9.98
N VAL A 190 -1.75 10.42 10.53
CA VAL A 190 -0.45 10.66 9.87
C VAL A 190 0.32 9.39 9.49
N PHE A 191 0.00 8.24 10.10
CA PHE A 191 0.65 6.95 9.82
C PHE A 191 -0.11 6.13 8.76
N ARG A 192 -1.19 6.67 8.21
CA ARG A 192 -1.97 6.02 7.15
C ARG A 192 -1.40 6.37 5.79
N ASN A 193 -1.70 5.55 4.79
CA ASN A 193 -1.31 5.77 3.40
C ASN A 193 -2.55 5.66 2.47
N PRO A 194 -2.50 6.26 1.26
CA PRO A 194 -3.58 6.16 0.28
C PRO A 194 -3.51 4.86 -0.56
N LEU A 195 -3.14 3.72 0.04
CA LEU A 195 -2.88 2.45 -0.65
C LEU A 195 -4.02 2.00 -1.56
N LYS A 196 -5.27 2.09 -1.09
CA LYS A 196 -6.45 1.68 -1.87
C LYS A 196 -6.61 2.53 -3.14
N VAL A 197 -6.27 3.83 -3.09
CA VAL A 197 -6.41 4.76 -4.20
C VAL A 197 -5.41 4.45 -5.30
N PHE A 198 -4.12 4.28 -4.97
CA PHE A 198 -3.12 3.98 -6.01
C PHE A 198 -3.17 2.53 -6.48
N ASN A 199 -3.60 1.58 -5.65
CA ASN A 199 -3.85 0.22 -6.11
C ASN A 199 -4.97 0.20 -7.17
N ALA A 200 -6.13 0.79 -6.87
CA ALA A 200 -7.21 0.91 -7.85
C ALA A 200 -6.77 1.70 -9.10
N GLY A 201 -6.11 2.84 -8.89
CA GLY A 201 -5.60 3.68 -9.97
C GLY A 201 -4.66 2.91 -10.90
N SER A 202 -3.84 2.00 -10.39
CA SER A 202 -2.94 1.19 -11.22
C SER A 202 -3.66 0.29 -12.22
N PHE A 203 -4.95 -0.03 -12.00
CA PHE A 203 -5.81 -0.77 -12.94
C PHE A 203 -6.74 0.15 -13.77
N LYS A 204 -6.53 1.47 -13.72
CA LYS A 204 -7.44 2.51 -14.25
C LYS A 204 -8.84 2.50 -13.62
N ILE A 205 -8.93 2.21 -12.33
CA ILE A 205 -10.20 2.19 -11.59
C ILE A 205 -10.31 3.49 -10.77
N PRO A 206 -11.34 4.33 -10.98
CA PRO A 206 -11.59 5.49 -10.13
C PRO A 206 -11.97 5.04 -8.72
N THR A 207 -11.57 5.84 -7.73
CA THR A 207 -11.87 5.58 -6.32
C THR A 207 -12.82 6.65 -5.78
N VAL A 208 -13.90 6.22 -5.11
CA VAL A 208 -14.76 7.07 -4.27
C VAL A 208 -14.37 6.81 -2.82
N ALA A 209 -13.98 7.84 -2.07
CA ALA A 209 -13.48 7.64 -0.73
C ALA A 209 -13.84 8.74 0.26
N PHE A 210 -13.90 8.36 1.53
CA PHE A 210 -13.89 9.31 2.63
C PHE A 210 -12.57 10.09 2.63
N PRO A 211 -12.59 11.43 2.75
CA PRO A 211 -11.39 12.26 2.66
C PRO A 211 -10.56 12.22 3.95
N GLU A 212 -10.04 11.05 4.31
CA GLU A 212 -9.13 10.94 5.45
C GLU A 212 -7.83 11.70 5.19
N MET A 213 -7.14 12.14 6.25
CA MET A 213 -5.96 13.00 6.18
C MET A 213 -4.89 12.49 5.21
N SER A 214 -4.61 11.18 5.19
CA SER A 214 -3.61 10.64 4.26
C SER A 214 -4.07 10.71 2.80
N TYR A 215 -5.38 10.66 2.53
CA TYR A 215 -5.91 10.74 1.18
C TYR A 215 -5.87 12.19 0.70
N THR A 216 -6.34 13.14 1.50
CA THR A 216 -6.33 14.56 1.12
C THR A 216 -4.92 15.12 0.98
N LEU A 217 -4.00 14.76 1.88
CA LEU A 217 -2.63 15.29 1.86
C LEU A 217 -1.69 14.54 0.90
N CYS A 218 -1.87 13.23 0.69
CA CYS A 218 -0.97 12.44 -0.15
C CYS A 218 -1.56 12.12 -1.53
N ALA A 219 -2.84 11.75 -1.59
CA ALA A 219 -3.51 11.50 -2.88
C ALA A 219 -4.11 12.76 -3.50
N GLY A 220 -4.36 13.81 -2.72
CA GLY A 220 -4.93 15.06 -3.21
C GLY A 220 -6.24 14.82 -3.97
N THR A 221 -6.27 15.21 -5.24
CA THR A 221 -7.47 15.13 -6.09
C THR A 221 -7.54 13.87 -6.95
N ASN A 222 -6.80 12.80 -6.61
CA ASN A 222 -6.77 11.53 -7.37
C ASN A 222 -7.94 10.58 -7.04
N PHE A 223 -8.93 11.03 -6.26
CA PHE A 223 -10.13 10.28 -5.89
C PHE A 223 -11.33 11.23 -5.80
N LEU A 224 -12.55 10.68 -5.79
CA LEU A 224 -13.78 11.41 -5.55
C LEU A 224 -14.10 11.37 -4.05
N GLU A 225 -14.31 12.53 -3.44
CA GLU A 225 -14.64 12.62 -2.02
C GLU A 225 -16.11 12.26 -1.75
N ALA A 226 -16.34 11.46 -0.71
CA ALA A 226 -17.65 11.12 -0.17
C ALA A 226 -17.61 11.15 1.36
N ILE A 227 -18.40 12.01 2.00
CA ILE A 227 -18.34 12.25 3.45
C ILE A 227 -19.36 11.43 4.26
N ASP A 228 -20.30 10.79 3.57
CA ASP A 228 -21.37 9.98 4.12
C ASP A 228 -21.82 8.91 3.10
N ALA A 229 -22.71 8.00 3.51
CA ALA A 229 -23.22 6.97 2.61
C ALA A 229 -23.97 7.56 1.39
N PRO A 230 -24.88 8.55 1.54
CA PRO A 230 -25.57 9.14 0.40
C PRO A 230 -24.62 9.75 -0.66
N SER A 231 -23.59 10.49 -0.24
CA SER A 231 -22.60 11.05 -1.17
C SER A 231 -21.76 9.96 -1.83
N LEU A 232 -21.43 8.87 -1.13
CA LEU A 232 -20.74 7.72 -1.74
C LEU A 232 -21.58 7.11 -2.85
N ILE A 233 -22.88 6.89 -2.60
CA ILE A 233 -23.81 6.33 -3.60
C ILE A 233 -23.98 7.30 -4.78
N ASP A 234 -24.16 8.60 -4.53
CA ASP A 234 -24.24 9.63 -5.57
C ASP A 234 -23.00 9.66 -6.46
N LYS A 235 -21.79 9.56 -5.89
CA LYS A 235 -20.55 9.49 -6.68
C LYS A 235 -20.46 8.21 -7.51
N CYS A 236 -20.89 7.07 -6.97
CA CYS A 236 -20.95 5.83 -7.75
C CYS A 236 -21.94 5.94 -8.91
N TYR A 237 -23.11 6.55 -8.67
CA TYR A 237 -24.11 6.83 -9.70
C TYR A 237 -23.56 7.76 -10.81
N GLN A 238 -22.88 8.85 -10.43
CA GLN A 238 -22.26 9.76 -11.38
C GLN A 238 -21.22 9.03 -12.24
N LEU A 239 -20.34 8.23 -11.65
CA LEU A 239 -19.35 7.44 -12.39
C LEU A 239 -19.97 6.40 -13.33
N LYS A 240 -21.17 5.89 -13.03
CA LYS A 240 -21.92 4.99 -13.92
C LYS A 240 -22.44 5.70 -15.16
N HIS A 241 -22.97 6.91 -14.99
CA HIS A 241 -23.73 7.62 -16.03
C HIS A 241 -22.96 8.71 -16.76
N ASP A 242 -21.84 9.17 -16.22
CA ASP A 242 -20.96 10.16 -16.81
C ASP A 242 -19.62 9.52 -17.20
N GLU A 243 -19.52 9.11 -18.46
CA GLU A 243 -18.29 8.54 -19.03
C GLU A 243 -17.11 9.51 -18.97
N SER A 244 -17.35 10.82 -19.12
CA SER A 244 -16.29 11.81 -19.10
C SER A 244 -15.70 11.95 -17.70
N LEU A 245 -16.56 11.98 -16.68
CA LEU A 245 -16.15 11.98 -15.27
C LEU A 245 -15.37 10.72 -14.92
N TYR A 246 -15.89 9.55 -15.32
CA TYR A 246 -15.21 8.28 -15.11
C TYR A 246 -13.81 8.29 -15.72
N ASN A 247 -13.70 8.60 -17.01
CA ASN A 247 -12.44 8.57 -17.74
C ASN A 247 -11.45 9.60 -17.19
N PHE A 248 -11.92 10.77 -16.75
CA PHE A 248 -11.09 11.77 -16.08
C PHE A 248 -10.44 11.19 -14.81
N TYR A 249 -11.21 10.61 -13.90
CA TYR A 249 -10.67 10.09 -12.65
C TYR A 249 -9.85 8.82 -12.84
N ALA A 250 -10.27 7.92 -13.73
CA ALA A 250 -9.53 6.72 -14.09
C ALA A 250 -8.13 7.04 -14.64
N GLU A 251 -8.03 7.98 -15.58
CA GLU A 251 -6.75 8.36 -16.18
C GLU A 251 -5.87 9.15 -15.21
N ARG A 252 -6.48 10.04 -14.42
CA ARG A 252 -5.79 10.82 -13.40
C ARG A 252 -5.17 9.90 -12.33
N SER A 253 -5.96 9.01 -11.75
CA SER A 253 -5.49 8.08 -10.72
C SER A 253 -4.46 7.10 -11.28
N TYR A 254 -4.59 6.66 -12.53
CA TYR A 254 -3.60 5.83 -13.21
C TYR A 254 -2.25 6.50 -13.36
N LYS A 255 -2.20 7.72 -13.91
CA LYS A 255 -0.93 8.48 -14.03
C LYS A 255 -0.26 8.68 -12.69
N TRP A 256 -1.04 9.00 -11.66
CA TRP A 256 -0.53 9.14 -10.30
C TRP A 256 -0.03 7.80 -9.73
N ALA A 257 -0.75 6.70 -9.95
CA ALA A 257 -0.40 5.37 -9.46
C ALA A 257 0.92 4.85 -10.05
N GLN A 258 1.27 5.24 -11.27
CA GLN A 258 2.51 4.83 -11.95
C GLN A 258 3.79 5.21 -11.18
N GLN A 259 3.77 6.19 -10.27
CA GLN A 259 4.95 6.50 -9.46
C GLN A 259 5.21 5.47 -8.36
N PHE A 260 4.20 4.68 -7.99
CA PHE A 260 4.27 3.61 -7.02
C PHE A 260 4.46 2.24 -7.69
N ASP A 261 4.87 2.22 -8.96
CA ASP A 261 5.27 0.98 -9.61
C ASP A 261 6.41 0.32 -8.81
N VAL A 262 6.34 -1.00 -8.68
CA VAL A 262 7.29 -1.80 -7.89
C VAL A 262 8.73 -1.58 -8.32
N GLU A 263 9.00 -1.35 -9.60
CA GLU A 263 10.35 -1.08 -10.12
C GLU A 263 10.88 0.25 -9.58
N LYS A 264 10.04 1.29 -9.59
CA LYS A 264 10.40 2.61 -9.05
C LYS A 264 10.65 2.53 -7.55
N ILE A 265 9.84 1.77 -6.82
CA ILE A 265 10.02 1.57 -5.38
C ILE A 265 11.27 0.73 -5.09
N ALA A 266 11.55 -0.33 -5.85
CA ALA A 266 12.79 -1.10 -5.73
C ALA A 266 14.03 -0.22 -5.98
N ARG A 267 13.97 0.69 -6.96
CA ARG A 267 15.04 1.69 -7.19
C ARG A 267 15.26 2.62 -6.01
N LEU A 268 14.25 2.89 -5.18
CA LEU A 268 14.43 3.65 -3.93
C LEU A 268 15.18 2.84 -2.87
N TYR A 269 14.85 1.55 -2.71
CA TYR A 269 15.61 0.66 -1.82
C TYR A 269 17.05 0.47 -2.28
N ALA A 270 17.29 0.34 -3.59
CA ALA A 270 18.63 0.25 -4.18
C ALA A 270 19.54 1.41 -3.74
N LYS A 271 19.00 2.63 -3.65
CA LYS A 271 19.75 3.82 -3.21
C LYS A 271 20.19 3.78 -1.74
N LEU A 272 19.64 2.87 -0.94
CA LEU A 272 20.09 2.64 0.43
C LEU A 272 21.38 1.81 0.48
N SER A 273 21.78 1.18 -0.64
CA SER A 273 23.05 0.47 -0.78
C SER A 273 24.06 1.31 -1.56
N PRO A 274 25.06 1.91 -0.89
CA PRO A 274 26.02 2.80 -1.54
C PRO A 274 27.00 2.09 -2.50
N ASN A 275 27.08 0.75 -2.46
CA ASN A 275 28.12 -0.02 -3.13
C ASN A 275 27.58 -1.04 -4.16
N GLU A 276 26.27 -1.15 -4.34
CA GLU A 276 25.69 -2.20 -5.20
C GLU A 276 25.09 -1.62 -6.48
N THR A 277 25.49 -2.22 -7.60
CA THR A 277 24.83 -2.02 -8.89
C THR A 277 23.80 -3.13 -9.07
N PHE A 278 22.53 -2.75 -9.11
CA PHE A 278 21.42 -3.69 -9.33
C PHE A 278 20.98 -3.63 -10.78
N ASP A 279 21.00 -4.77 -11.48
CA ASP A 279 20.41 -4.91 -12.81
C ASP A 279 18.90 -5.15 -12.71
N ILE A 280 18.20 -4.06 -12.36
CA ILE A 280 16.75 -4.06 -12.13
C ILE A 280 16.00 -4.44 -13.41
N ASP A 281 16.48 -4.00 -14.58
CA ASP A 281 15.80 -4.22 -15.85
C ASP A 281 15.81 -5.72 -16.23
N ALA A 282 16.96 -6.39 -16.07
CA ALA A 282 17.06 -7.83 -16.33
C ALA A 282 16.19 -8.66 -15.37
N ASN A 283 16.09 -8.28 -14.10
CA ASN A 283 15.28 -8.99 -13.12
C ASN A 283 13.77 -8.75 -13.33
N MET A 284 13.37 -7.53 -13.70
CA MET A 284 11.98 -7.22 -14.04
C MET A 284 11.46 -8.05 -15.22
N LEU A 285 12.30 -8.28 -16.24
CA LEU A 285 11.95 -9.15 -17.37
C LEU A 285 11.65 -10.59 -16.92
N LYS A 286 12.40 -11.13 -15.97
CA LYS A 286 12.16 -12.48 -15.42
C LYS A 286 10.84 -12.56 -14.68
N ILE A 287 10.53 -11.59 -13.83
CA ILE A 287 9.30 -11.61 -13.02
C ILE A 287 8.07 -11.38 -13.90
N ARG A 288 8.17 -10.55 -14.95
CA ARG A 288 7.10 -10.36 -15.94
C ARG A 288 6.94 -11.53 -16.91
N GLY A 289 8.03 -12.24 -17.22
CA GLY A 289 8.06 -13.37 -18.15
C GLY A 289 7.84 -14.75 -17.52
N ALA A 290 7.87 -14.86 -16.19
CA ALA A 290 7.49 -16.07 -15.45
C ALA A 290 5.95 -16.16 -15.34
N ALA A 291 5.31 -16.59 -16.42
CA ALA A 291 3.91 -17.00 -16.48
C ALA A 291 3.80 -18.29 -17.30
#